data_AF-A0A7C5T3H1-F1
#
_entry.id   AF-A0A7C5T3H1-F1
#
_cell.length_a   1.000
_cell.length_b   1.000
_cell.length_c   1.000
_cell.angle_alpha   90.00
_cell.angle_beta   90.00
_cell.angle_gamma   90.00
#
_symmetry.space_group_name_H-M   'P 1'
#
loop_
_entity.id
_entity.type
_entity.pdbx_description
1 polymer ?
#
loop_
_entity_poly.entity_id
_entity_poly.type
_entity_poly.pdbx_seq_one_letter_code
_entity_poly.pdbx_strand_id
1 'polypeptide(L)'
;MEQQDVGKEVAEALRRYGFYIFSRDKQEAVREVLRELGELRVLVKVRGYGEGSEYFILEVDRAAFEPSCRSRCTRNGVLLESCYVKCLLESSRNVVEKVVAALTARGSRGEAGNTSPYRPRDE
;
A
#
# COMPACT_ATOMS: atom_id res chain seq x y z
N MET A 1 17.07 10.03 -9.44
CA MET A 1 16.44 8.71 -9.27
C MET A 1 14.98 8.97 -8.98
N GLU A 2 14.18 8.87 -10.04
CA GLU A 2 12.85 9.46 -10.17
C GLU A 2 11.79 8.60 -9.48
N GLN A 3 10.76 9.25 -8.92
CA GLN A 3 9.70 8.67 -8.08
C GLN A 3 9.09 7.33 -8.56
N GLN A 4 9.11 7.05 -9.87
CA GLN A 4 8.64 5.78 -10.44
C GLN A 4 9.39 4.55 -9.90
N ASP A 5 10.64 4.71 -9.45
CA ASP A 5 11.45 3.62 -8.91
C ASP A 5 10.97 3.24 -7.50
N VAL A 6 10.71 4.24 -6.65
CA VAL A 6 10.29 4.02 -5.25
C VAL A 6 8.91 3.37 -5.18
N GLY A 7 7.97 3.74 -6.05
CA GLY A 7 6.65 3.09 -6.11
C GLY A 7 6.74 1.59 -6.44
N LYS A 8 7.64 1.21 -7.35
CA LYS A 8 7.91 -0.20 -7.70
C LYS A 8 8.59 -0.94 -6.55
N GLU A 9 9.61 -0.34 -5.93
CA GLU A 9 10.27 -0.89 -4.74
C GLU A 9 9.26 -1.18 -3.62
N VAL A 10 8.38 -0.22 -3.31
CA VAL A 10 7.33 -0.35 -2.30
C VAL A 10 6.38 -1.48 -2.66
N ALA A 11 5.90 -1.53 -3.90
CA ALA A 11 4.97 -2.56 -4.35
C ALA A 11 5.59 -3.97 -4.26
N GLU A 12 6.86 -4.12 -4.66
CA GLU A 12 7.56 -5.39 -4.60
C GLU A 12 7.80 -5.83 -3.15
N ALA A 13 8.27 -4.92 -2.30
CA ALA A 13 8.52 -5.21 -0.90
C ALA A 13 7.24 -5.58 -0.14
N LEU A 14 6.14 -4.85 -0.35
CA LEU A 14 4.84 -5.19 0.22
C LEU A 14 4.34 -6.55 -0.27
N ARG A 15 4.49 -6.85 -1.57
CA ARG A 15 4.08 -8.15 -2.13
C ARG A 15 4.88 -9.31 -1.53
N ARG A 16 6.19 -9.13 -1.31
CA ARG A 16 7.09 -10.20 -0.89
C ARG A 16 7.15 -10.38 0.63
N TYR A 17 7.09 -9.29 1.38
CA TYR A 17 7.36 -9.27 2.82
C TYR A 17 6.21 -8.71 3.66
N GLY A 18 5.25 -8.01 3.04
CA GLY A 18 4.16 -7.31 3.75
C GLY A 18 4.58 -5.99 4.40
N PHE A 19 5.83 -5.58 4.25
CA PHE A 19 6.37 -4.30 4.71
C PHE A 19 7.51 -3.82 3.80
N TYR A 20 7.85 -2.54 3.91
CA TYR A 20 8.97 -1.91 3.22
C TYR A 20 9.79 -1.08 4.21
N ILE A 21 11.11 -1.30 4.26
CA ILE A 21 12.03 -0.54 5.10
C ILE A 21 12.76 0.46 4.23
N PHE A 22 12.82 1.71 4.67
CA PHE A 22 13.50 2.79 3.95
C PHE A 22 14.20 3.74 4.90
N SER A 23 15.26 4.38 4.43
CA SER A 23 16.01 5.38 5.16
C SER A 23 15.37 6.77 5.05
N ARG A 24 15.78 7.69 5.92
CA ARG A 24 15.22 9.05 6.04
C ARG A 24 15.27 9.88 4.76
N ASP A 25 16.30 9.70 3.94
CA ASP A 25 16.46 10.34 2.64
C ASP A 25 15.32 9.96 1.66
N LYS A 26 14.78 8.74 1.76
CA LYS A 26 13.63 8.29 0.94
C LYS A 26 12.28 8.74 1.49
N GLN A 27 12.22 9.43 2.62
CA GLN A 27 10.97 9.73 3.32
C GLN A 27 10.00 10.58 2.49
N GLU A 28 10.49 11.60 1.78
CA GLU A 28 9.62 12.46 0.96
C GLU A 28 9.10 11.71 -0.28
N ALA A 29 9.94 10.87 -0.90
CA ALA A 29 9.52 10.04 -2.02
C ALA A 29 8.44 9.02 -1.60
N VAL A 30 8.62 8.37 -0.45
CA VAL A 30 7.59 7.46 0.11
C VAL A 30 6.32 8.23 0.47
N ARG A 31 6.44 9.45 1.01
CA ARG A 31 5.28 10.29 1.33
C ARG A 31 4.44 10.60 0.08
N GLU A 32 5.08 10.92 -1.04
CA GLU A 32 4.38 11.16 -2.31
C GLU A 32 3.72 9.88 -2.84
N VAL A 33 4.40 8.73 -2.79
CA VAL A 33 3.80 7.42 -3.09
C VAL A 33 2.55 7.16 -2.23
N LEU A 34 2.57 7.51 -0.94
CA LEU A 34 1.41 7.36 -0.05
C LEU A 34 0.28 8.35 -0.36
N ARG A 35 0.57 9.56 -0.83
CA ARG A 35 -0.47 10.51 -1.27
C ARG A 35 -1.21 9.97 -2.49
N GLU A 36 -0.49 9.30 -3.39
CA GLU A 36 -1.05 8.70 -4.58
C GLU A 36 -2.04 7.55 -4.32
N LEU A 37 -1.90 6.87 -3.18
CA LEU A 37 -2.82 5.81 -2.74
C LEU A 37 -4.24 6.32 -2.43
N GLY A 38 -4.43 7.63 -2.28
CA GLY A 38 -5.74 8.23 -1.97
C GLY A 38 -6.34 7.63 -0.69
N GLU A 39 -7.54 7.08 -0.79
CA GLU A 39 -8.24 6.46 0.34
C GLU A 39 -7.51 5.24 0.92
N LEU A 40 -6.73 4.50 0.12
CA LEU A 40 -5.99 3.33 0.61
C LEU A 40 -4.86 3.71 1.57
N ARG A 41 -4.45 4.99 1.60
CA ARG A 41 -3.42 5.49 2.51
C ARG A 41 -3.75 5.21 3.97
N VAL A 42 -5.03 5.22 4.36
CA VAL A 42 -5.44 5.00 5.76
C VAL A 42 -5.27 3.54 6.21
N LEU A 43 -5.00 2.63 5.28
CA LEU A 43 -4.82 1.20 5.53
C LEU A 43 -3.34 0.81 5.70
N VAL A 44 -2.44 1.78 5.58
CA VAL A 44 -1.00 1.61 5.75
C VAL A 44 -0.47 2.67 6.71
N LYS A 45 0.61 2.34 7.41
CA LYS A 45 1.26 3.26 8.34
C LYS A 45 2.76 3.26 8.14
N VAL A 46 3.35 4.40 8.46
CA VAL A 46 4.79 4.56 8.58
C VAL A 46 5.15 4.70 10.05
N ARG A 47 6.08 3.89 10.53
CA ARG A 47 6.64 4.02 11.89
C ARG A 47 8.16 4.08 11.84
N GLY A 48 8.76 4.84 12.76
CA GLY A 48 10.21 4.84 12.96
C GLY A 48 10.67 3.53 13.60
N TYR A 49 11.86 3.06 13.23
CA TYR A 49 12.51 1.93 13.88
C TYR A 49 13.25 2.37 15.17
N GLY A 50 12.49 2.88 16.15
CA GLY A 50 13.02 3.41 17.41
C GLY A 50 13.14 4.94 17.47
N GLU A 51 13.57 5.46 18.62
CA GLU A 51 13.81 6.90 18.83
C GLU A 51 15.03 7.38 18.03
N GLY A 52 14.90 8.50 17.31
CA GLY A 52 15.99 9.05 16.49
C GLY A 52 16.36 8.23 15.26
N SER A 53 15.55 7.23 14.91
CA SER A 53 15.83 6.27 13.84
C SER A 53 16.07 6.92 12.48
N GLU A 54 17.16 6.51 11.82
CA GLU A 54 17.44 6.81 10.41
C GLU A 54 16.59 5.98 9.44
N TYR A 55 15.89 4.96 9.95
CA TYR A 55 15.07 4.04 9.19
C TYR A 55 13.59 4.06 9.59
N PHE A 56 12.74 3.81 8.61
CA PHE A 56 11.30 3.80 8.72
C PHE A 56 10.75 2.52 8.12
N ILE A 57 9.62 2.07 8.64
CA ILE A 57 8.88 0.90 8.17
C ILE A 57 7.52 1.37 7.69
N LEU A 58 7.24 1.10 6.41
CA LEU A 58 5.90 1.15 5.84
C LEU A 58 5.29 -0.25 5.91
N GLU A 59 4.15 -0.39 6.60
CA GLU A 59 3.45 -1.66 6.79
C GLU A 59 1.93 -1.45 6.79
N VAL A 60 1.16 -2.53 6.68
CA VAL A 60 -0.30 -2.48 6.82
C VAL A 60 -0.67 -2.04 8.24
N ASP A 61 -1.62 -1.11 8.35
CA ASP A 61 -2.14 -0.72 9.65
C ASP A 61 -3.22 -1.68 10.13
N ARG A 62 -2.83 -2.63 10.97
CA ARG A 62 -3.74 -3.63 11.55
C ARG A 62 -4.88 -3.01 12.37
N ALA A 63 -4.64 -1.84 12.99
CA ALA A 63 -5.65 -1.15 13.78
C ALA A 63 -6.91 -0.81 12.96
N ALA A 64 -6.78 -0.68 11.63
CA ALA A 64 -7.90 -0.40 10.73
C ALA A 64 -8.95 -1.54 10.66
N PHE A 65 -8.57 -2.77 10.99
CA PHE A 65 -9.45 -3.95 10.88
C PHE A 65 -9.52 -4.81 12.15
N GLU A 66 -8.78 -4.48 13.20
CA GLU A 66 -8.94 -5.12 14.51
C GLU A 66 -10.39 -5.07 15.04
N PRO A 67 -11.12 -3.93 15.00
CA PRO A 67 -12.47 -3.86 15.54
C PRO A 67 -13.45 -4.77 14.78
N SER A 68 -13.37 -4.78 13.45
CA SER A 68 -14.25 -5.59 12.61
C SER A 68 -13.95 -7.09 12.76
N CYS A 69 -12.68 -7.48 12.80
CA CYS A 69 -12.30 -8.87 13.05
C CYS A 69 -12.69 -9.32 14.46
N ARG A 70 -12.51 -8.47 15.48
CA ARG A 70 -12.93 -8.78 16.86
C ARG A 70 -14.43 -9.00 16.95
N SER A 71 -15.21 -8.08 16.36
CA SER A 71 -16.67 -8.19 16.32
C SER A 71 -17.14 -9.48 15.62
N ARG A 72 -16.60 -9.76 14.42
CA ARG A 72 -16.95 -10.95 13.63
C ARG A 72 -16.61 -12.27 14.30
N CYS A 73 -15.54 -12.30 15.10
CA CYS A 73 -15.03 -13.52 15.73
C CYS A 73 -15.44 -13.67 17.20
N THR A 74 -16.24 -12.76 17.74
CA THR A 74 -16.81 -12.89 19.07
C THR A 74 -18.11 -13.69 19.00
N ARG A 75 -18.19 -14.79 19.75
CA ARG A 75 -19.41 -15.59 19.90
C ARG A 75 -19.73 -15.73 21.39
N ASN A 76 -20.95 -15.38 21.79
CA ASN A 76 -21.39 -15.43 23.18
C ASN A 76 -20.43 -14.72 24.15
N GLY A 77 -19.87 -13.57 23.75
CA GLY A 77 -18.90 -12.81 24.54
C GLY A 77 -17.47 -13.36 24.56
N VAL A 78 -17.21 -14.50 23.91
CA VAL A 78 -15.88 -15.12 23.81
C VAL A 78 -15.27 -14.85 22.44
N LEU A 79 -14.05 -14.31 22.41
CA LEU A 79 -13.29 -14.13 21.17
C LEU A 79 -12.68 -15.46 20.73
N LEU A 80 -13.08 -15.93 19.55
CA LEU A 80 -12.47 -17.10 18.93
C LEU A 80 -11.14 -16.70 18.28
N GLU A 81 -10.03 -17.01 18.95
CA GLU A 81 -8.68 -16.61 18.52
C GLU A 81 -8.33 -17.07 17.11
N SER A 82 -8.64 -18.32 16.76
CA SER A 82 -8.36 -18.87 15.43
C SER A 82 -9.09 -18.13 14.31
N CYS A 83 -10.34 -17.74 14.56
CA CYS A 83 -11.12 -16.88 13.66
C CYS A 83 -10.46 -15.50 13.55
N TYR A 84 -10.10 -14.90 14.70
CA TYR A 84 -9.56 -13.55 14.76
C TYR A 84 -8.23 -13.42 14.01
N VAL A 85 -7.28 -14.33 14.29
CA VAL A 85 -5.98 -14.37 13.61
C VAL A 85 -6.16 -14.58 12.10
N LYS A 86 -7.03 -15.52 11.69
CA LYS A 86 -7.33 -15.75 10.28
C LYS A 86 -7.91 -14.49 9.60
N CYS A 87 -8.85 -13.81 10.27
CA CYS A 87 -9.45 -12.57 9.77
C CYS A 87 -8.40 -11.46 9.59
N LEU A 88 -7.49 -11.28 10.55
CA LEU A 88 -6.42 -10.29 10.46
C LEU A 88 -5.46 -10.58 9.30
N LEU A 89 -5.08 -11.84 9.10
CA LEU A 89 -4.20 -12.26 8.01
C LEU A 89 -4.84 -12.07 6.64
N GLU A 90 -6.10 -12.49 6.47
CA GLU A 90 -6.86 -12.31 5.22
C GLU A 90 -7.05 -10.83 4.91
N SER A 91 -7.39 -10.02 5.91
CA SER A 91 -7.56 -8.58 5.76
C SER A 91 -6.25 -7.90 5.38
N SER A 92 -5.15 -8.26 6.04
CA SER A 92 -3.82 -7.73 5.73
C SER A 92 -3.41 -8.06 4.29
N ARG A 93 -3.62 -9.31 3.86
CA ARG A 93 -3.31 -9.75 2.50
C ARG A 93 -4.14 -8.98 1.45
N ASN A 94 -5.44 -8.82 1.69
CA ASN A 94 -6.32 -8.07 0.80
C ASN A 94 -5.89 -6.60 0.68
N VAL A 95 -5.48 -5.98 1.79
CA VAL A 95 -4.93 -4.61 1.77
C VAL A 95 -3.65 -4.55 0.94
N VAL A 96 -2.71 -5.48 1.15
CA VAL A 96 -1.47 -5.55 0.35
C VAL A 96 -1.80 -5.68 -1.13
N GLU A 97 -2.70 -6.58 -1.51
CA GLU A 97 -3.11 -6.79 -2.91
C GLU A 97 -3.69 -5.50 -3.52
N LYS A 98 -4.55 -4.78 -2.78
CA LYS A 98 -5.11 -3.49 -3.22
C LYS A 98 -4.05 -2.39 -3.38
N VAL A 99 -3.17 -2.24 -2.40
CA VAL A 99 -2.09 -1.23 -2.42
C VAL A 99 -1.15 -1.51 -3.58
N VAL A 100 -0.70 -2.76 -3.73
CA VAL A 100 0.17 -3.18 -4.83
C VAL A 100 -0.51 -2.93 -6.18
N ALA A 101 -1.78 -3.30 -6.33
CA ALA A 101 -2.53 -3.06 -7.57
C ALA A 101 -2.59 -1.57 -7.91
N ALA A 102 -2.86 -0.71 -6.93
CA ALA A 102 -2.91 0.74 -7.12
C ALA A 102 -1.56 1.32 -7.57
N LEU A 103 -0.46 0.83 -7.00
CA LEU A 103 0.90 1.24 -7.37
C LEU A 103 1.29 0.72 -8.77
N THR A 104 0.92 -0.52 -9.13
CA THR A 104 1.29 -1.11 -10.42
C THR A 104 0.46 -0.61 -11.59
N ALA A 105 -0.85 -0.42 -11.41
CA ALA A 105 -1.75 0.00 -12.48
C ALA A 105 -1.41 1.39 -13.05
N ARG A 106 -0.67 2.20 -12.28
CA ARG A 106 -0.20 3.52 -12.70
C ARG A 106 1.10 3.47 -13.48
N GLY A 107 1.99 2.53 -13.19
CA GLY A 107 3.19 2.28 -14.01
C GLY A 107 2.85 1.95 -15.47
N SER A 108 1.67 1.40 -15.71
CA SER A 108 1.14 1.06 -17.05
C SER A 108 0.53 2.24 -17.82
N ARG A 109 0.27 3.39 -17.18
CA ARG A 109 -0.27 4.60 -17.86
C ARG A 109 0.82 5.48 -18.49
N GLY A 110 2.10 5.13 -18.33
CA GLY A 110 3.23 5.85 -18.92
C GLY A 110 3.65 5.38 -20.32
N GLU A 111 3.05 4.31 -20.87
CA GLU A 111 3.46 3.71 -22.16
C GLU A 111 2.33 3.65 -23.22
N ALA A 112 1.24 4.40 -23.04
CA ALA A 112 0.25 4.58 -24.11
C ALA A 112 0.71 5.74 -25.00
N GLY A 113 1.33 5.39 -26.11
CA GLY A 113 1.85 6.29 -27.13
C GLY A 113 0.86 7.38 -27.55
N ASN A 114 1.41 8.56 -27.75
CA ASN A 114 0.78 9.69 -28.41
C ASN A 114 0.54 9.34 -29.90
N THR A 115 -0.54 8.61 -30.20
CA THR A 115 -1.10 8.58 -31.56
C THR A 115 -2.28 9.55 -31.62
N SER A 116 -1.94 10.82 -31.84
CA SER A 116 -2.87 11.84 -32.31
C SER A 116 -3.37 11.46 -33.72
N PRO A 117 -4.68 11.25 -33.96
CA PRO A 117 -5.18 11.15 -35.31
C PRO A 117 -5.31 12.58 -35.87
N TYR A 118 -4.27 13.07 -36.53
CA TYR A 118 -4.42 14.19 -37.45
C TYR A 118 -5.32 13.72 -38.61
N ARG A 119 -6.56 14.21 -38.68
CA ARG A 119 -7.37 14.15 -39.91
C ARG A 119 -6.91 15.30 -40.81
N PRO A 120 -6.55 15.06 -42.08
CA PRO A 120 -6.50 16.15 -43.05
C PRO A 120 -7.91 16.71 -43.25
N ARG A 121 -8.01 18.04 -43.35
CA ARG A 121 -9.15 18.72 -43.94
C ARG A 121 -9.02 18.56 -45.45
N ASP A 122 -9.98 17.91 -46.08
CA ASP A 122 -10.20 18.05 -47.52
C ASP A 122 -11.08 19.28 -47.76
N GLU A 123 -10.68 20.04 -48.79
CA GLU A 123 -11.29 21.24 -49.37
C GLU A 123 -12.68 20.99 -49.97
#